data_AF-H0A943-F1
#
_entry.id   AF-H0A943-F1
#
_cell.length_a   1.000
_cell.length_b   1.000
_cell.length_c   1.000
_cell.angle_alpha   90.00
_cell.angle_beta   90.00
_cell.angle_gamma   90.00
#
_symmetry.space_group_name_H-M   'P 1'
#
loop_
_entity.id
_entity.type
_entity.pdbx_description
1 polymer ?
#
loop_
_entity_poly.entity_id
_entity_poly.type
_entity_poly.pdbx_seq_one_letter_code
_entity_poly.pdbx_strand_id
1 'polypeptide(L)'
;MNDIRNDVVKAKDLNGRQFNNFTSNFYVIKSALRYYSVNQGLSFTASKIGDEFPVSVPAAGSSLKILSDLGVVESRNDSSSANRYMPDNVDLEKLLQVEDILIEQLELEEFNK
;
A
#
# COMPACT_ATOMS: atom_id res chain seq x y z
N MET A 1 12.99 -16.33 6.67
CA MET A 1 12.57 -15.03 6.10
C MET A 1 12.05 -15.34 4.72
N ASN A 2 10.76 -15.13 4.46
CA ASN A 2 10.30 -15.04 3.07
C ASN A 2 10.92 -13.77 2.49
N ASP A 3 11.60 -13.92 1.36
CA ASP A 3 12.19 -12.82 0.64
C ASP A 3 11.04 -11.94 0.12
N ILE A 4 10.92 -10.71 0.63
CA ILE A 4 9.89 -9.75 0.23
C ILE A 4 9.88 -9.55 -1.30
N ARG A 5 11.03 -9.76 -1.96
CA ARG A 5 11.13 -9.79 -3.43
C ARG A 5 10.24 -10.85 -4.05
N ASN A 6 10.23 -12.07 -3.51
CA ASN A 6 9.39 -13.15 -4.01
C ASN A 6 7.90 -12.87 -3.79
N ASP A 7 7.56 -12.18 -2.70
CA ASP A 7 6.17 -11.82 -2.41
C ASP A 7 5.68 -10.70 -3.34
N VAL A 8 6.53 -9.73 -3.70
CA VAL A 8 6.24 -8.72 -4.73
C VAL A 8 6.04 -9.36 -6.10
N VAL A 9 6.92 -10.28 -6.52
CA VAL A 9 6.78 -11.01 -7.79
C VAL A 9 5.47 -11.81 -7.83
N LYS A 10 5.14 -12.52 -6.74
CA LYS A 10 3.87 -13.26 -6.64
C LYS A 10 2.66 -12.33 -6.70
N ALA A 11 2.72 -11.16 -6.07
CA ALA A 11 1.63 -10.19 -6.12
C ALA A 11 1.37 -9.70 -7.55
N LYS A 12 2.44 -9.50 -8.33
CA LYS A 12 2.35 -9.18 -9.76
C LYS A 12 1.70 -10.31 -10.57
N ASP A 13 2.18 -11.54 -10.42
CA ASP A 13 1.71 -12.69 -11.21
C ASP A 13 0.25 -13.06 -10.93
N LEU A 14 -0.16 -13.01 -9.65
CA LEU A 14 -1.51 -13.42 -9.24
C LEU A 14 -2.55 -12.32 -9.44
N ASN A 15 -2.15 -11.05 -9.38
CA ASN A 15 -3.07 -9.92 -9.32
C ASN A 15 -2.68 -8.77 -10.29
N GLY A 16 -2.20 -9.08 -11.50
CA GLY A 16 -1.62 -8.10 -12.43
C GLY A 16 -2.41 -6.80 -12.63
N ARG A 17 -3.75 -6.85 -12.72
CA ARG A 17 -4.58 -5.62 -12.83
C ARG A 17 -4.52 -4.76 -11.56
N GLN A 18 -4.62 -5.38 -10.39
CA GLN A 18 -4.53 -4.66 -9.12
C GLN A 18 -3.10 -4.17 -8.89
N PHE A 19 -2.10 -4.96 -9.29
CA PHE A 19 -0.69 -4.61 -9.22
C PHE A 19 -0.37 -3.37 -10.05
N ASN A 20 -0.82 -3.32 -11.30
CA ASN A 20 -0.65 -2.14 -12.16
C ASN A 20 -1.35 -0.90 -11.60
N ASN A 21 -2.54 -1.06 -11.00
CA ASN A 21 -3.22 0.04 -10.32
C ASN A 21 -2.42 0.52 -9.10
N PHE A 22 -1.83 -0.41 -8.35
CA PHE A 22 -1.00 -0.09 -7.19
C PHE A 22 0.27 0.66 -7.59
N THR A 23 1.03 0.16 -8.58
CA THR A 23 2.26 0.82 -9.04
C THR A 23 1.98 2.21 -9.61
N SER A 24 0.91 2.36 -10.40
CA SER A 24 0.48 3.66 -10.96
C SER A 24 0.09 4.69 -9.89
N ASN A 25 -0.24 4.27 -8.67
CA ASN A 25 -0.66 5.15 -7.58
C ASN A 25 0.31 5.09 -6.38
N PHE A 26 1.47 4.44 -6.52
CA PHE A 26 2.33 4.08 -5.40
C PHE A 26 2.72 5.29 -4.55
N TYR A 27 3.21 6.37 -5.18
CA TYR A 27 3.67 7.56 -4.46
C TYR A 27 2.56 8.30 -3.73
N VAL A 28 1.34 8.31 -4.28
CA VAL A 28 0.16 8.88 -3.61
C VAL A 28 -0.18 8.04 -2.38
N ILE A 29 -0.17 6.71 -2.51
CA ILE A 29 -0.45 5.79 -1.41
C ILE A 29 0.63 5.84 -0.34
N LYS A 30 1.91 5.89 -0.72
CA LYS A 30 3.05 6.07 0.21
C LYS A 30 2.89 7.37 1.01
N SER A 31 2.51 8.45 0.34
CA SER A 31 2.25 9.74 1.00
C SER A 31 1.07 9.66 1.97
N ALA A 32 -0.01 8.98 1.58
CA ALA A 32 -1.17 8.77 2.45
C ALA A 32 -0.83 7.94 3.70
N LEU A 33 -0.10 6.83 3.53
CA LEU A 33 0.34 6.01 4.65
C LEU A 33 1.24 6.79 5.61
N ARG A 34 2.22 7.53 5.07
CA ARG A 34 3.09 8.39 5.89
C ARG A 34 2.28 9.45 6.64
N TYR A 35 1.32 10.10 5.97
CA TYR A 35 0.44 11.09 6.61
C TYR A 35 -0.31 10.50 7.80
N TYR A 36 -0.92 9.33 7.65
CA TYR A 36 -1.64 8.70 8.75
C TYR A 36 -0.71 8.21 9.86
N SER A 37 0.44 7.62 9.53
CA SER A 37 1.44 7.18 10.52
C SER A 37 1.98 8.34 11.37
N VAL A 38 2.12 9.54 10.78
CA VAL A 38 2.55 10.74 11.52
C VAL A 38 1.40 11.37 12.31
N ASN A 39 0.20 11.45 11.72
CA ASN A 39 -0.98 12.02 12.36
C ASN A 39 -1.75 10.97 13.17
N GLN A 40 -1.04 10.33 14.11
CA GLN A 40 -1.53 9.24 14.96
C GLN A 40 -2.96 9.45 15.50
N GLY A 41 -3.70 8.35 15.66
CA GLY A 41 -4.95 8.32 16.42
C GLY A 41 -6.24 8.09 15.62
N LEU A 42 -6.24 8.25 14.29
CA LEU A 42 -7.39 7.91 13.45
C LEU A 42 -7.05 6.78 12.48
N SER A 43 -7.76 5.67 12.64
CA SER A 43 -7.79 4.63 11.62
C SER A 43 -8.19 5.19 10.26
N PHE A 44 -7.71 4.58 9.19
CA PHE A 44 -8.05 4.95 7.82
C PHE A 44 -8.69 3.79 7.06
N THR A 45 -9.40 4.12 5.98
CA THR A 45 -10.04 3.19 5.06
C THR A 45 -9.70 3.61 3.63
N ALA A 46 -9.97 2.76 2.65
CA ALA A 46 -9.81 3.11 1.25
C ALA A 46 -10.63 4.35 0.85
N SER A 47 -11.84 4.51 1.41
CA SER A 47 -12.67 5.69 1.19
C SER A 47 -12.02 6.95 1.72
N LYS A 48 -11.52 6.91 2.97
CA LYS A 48 -10.85 8.07 3.57
C LYS A 48 -9.61 8.51 2.78
N ILE A 49 -8.82 7.55 2.30
CA ILE A 49 -7.69 7.84 1.41
C ILE A 49 -8.18 8.52 0.12
N GLY A 50 -9.24 8.00 -0.52
CA GLY A 50 -9.76 8.58 -1.75
C GLY A 50 -10.42 9.95 -1.58
N ASP A 51 -10.88 10.29 -0.37
CA ASP A 51 -11.44 11.60 -0.05
C ASP A 51 -10.32 12.64 0.24
N GLU A 52 -9.20 12.21 0.82
CA GLU A 52 -8.11 13.10 1.28
C GLU A 52 -6.92 13.19 0.29
N PHE A 53 -6.77 12.23 -0.63
CA PHE A 53 -5.64 12.13 -1.56
C PHE A 53 -6.12 11.98 -3.01
N PRO A 54 -5.31 12.37 -4.01
CA PRO A 54 -5.68 12.30 -5.44
C PRO A 54 -5.60 10.86 -5.99
N VAL A 55 -6.43 9.96 -5.44
CA VAL A 55 -6.55 8.57 -5.85
C VAL A 55 -7.99 8.11 -5.73
N SER A 56 -8.46 7.29 -6.68
CA SER A 56 -9.82 6.76 -6.58
C SER A 56 -9.95 5.75 -5.43
N VAL A 57 -11.13 5.65 -4.80
CA VAL A 57 -11.41 4.67 -3.75
C VAL A 57 -11.07 3.22 -4.18
N PRO A 58 -11.40 2.75 -5.40
CA PRO A 58 -11.00 1.42 -5.86
C PRO A 58 -9.49 1.23 -5.98
N ALA A 59 -8.75 2.26 -6.42
CA ALA A 59 -7.30 2.21 -6.51
C ALA A 59 -6.66 2.19 -5.12
N ALA A 60 -7.18 2.99 -4.17
CA ALA A 60 -6.77 2.93 -2.77
C ALA A 60 -7.04 1.55 -2.15
N GLY A 61 -8.22 0.97 -2.39
CA GLY A 61 -8.57 -0.37 -1.91
C GLY A 61 -7.66 -1.46 -2.47
N SER A 62 -7.36 -1.41 -3.77
CA SER A 62 -6.43 -2.37 -4.42
C SER A 62 -5.02 -2.24 -3.85
N SER A 63 -4.56 -1.01 -3.64
CA SER A 63 -3.23 -0.72 -3.09
C SER A 63 -3.11 -1.21 -1.65
N LEU A 64 -4.10 -0.93 -0.80
CA LEU A 64 -4.12 -1.40 0.59
C LEU A 64 -4.20 -2.92 0.68
N LYS A 65 -4.90 -3.58 -0.26
CA LYS A 65 -4.94 -5.04 -0.32
C LYS A 65 -3.56 -5.63 -0.62
N ILE A 66 -2.86 -5.13 -1.65
CA ILE A 66 -1.50 -5.56 -1.98
C ILE A 66 -0.55 -5.29 -0.83
N LEU A 67 -0.59 -4.09 -0.26
CA LEU A 67 0.26 -3.74 0.89
C LEU A 67 -0.06 -4.58 2.12
N SER A 68 -1.30 -5.01 2.31
CA SER A 68 -1.66 -5.96 3.37
C SER A 68 -1.12 -7.35 3.11
N ASP A 69 -1.19 -7.84 1.86
CA ASP A 69 -0.64 -9.14 1.47
C ASP A 69 0.90 -9.16 1.58
N LEU A 70 1.55 -8.01 1.34
CA LEU A 70 2.97 -7.80 1.57
C LEU A 70 3.30 -7.55 3.05
N GLY A 71 2.30 -7.47 3.94
CA GLY A 71 2.47 -7.23 5.37
C GLY A 71 3.04 -5.86 5.72
N VAL A 72 2.81 -4.84 4.88
CA VAL A 72 3.12 -3.43 5.14
C VAL A 72 2.04 -2.78 6.00
N VAL A 73 0.78 -3.18 5.81
CA VAL A 73 -0.35 -2.74 6.63
C VAL A 73 -1.14 -3.94 7.13
N GLU A 74 -1.78 -3.79 8.27
CA GLU A 74 -2.66 -4.83 8.82
C GLU A 74 -4.11 -4.35 8.79
N SER A 75 -4.98 -5.12 8.13
CA SER A 75 -6.42 -4.87 8.16
C SER A 75 -7.02 -5.41 9.46
N ARG A 76 -7.75 -4.58 10.21
CA ARG A 76 -8.65 -5.06 11.27
C ARG A 76 -9.99 -5.45 10.65
N ASN A 77 -10.19 -6.75 10.44
CA ASN A 77 -11.45 -7.29 9.98
C ASN A 77 -12.31 -7.71 11.17
N ASP A 78 -13.38 -6.97 11.41
CA ASP A 78 -14.60 -7.52 12.02
C ASP A 78 -15.68 -7.50 10.94
N SER A 79 -16.19 -8.69 10.62
CA SER A 79 -17.07 -9.02 9.50
C SER A 79 -18.18 -7.99 9.26
N SER A 80 -18.38 -7.61 7.98
CA SER A 80 -19.43 -6.76 7.36
C SER A 80 -19.11 -5.29 7.04
N SER A 81 -17.99 -4.72 7.52
CA SER A 81 -17.62 -3.32 7.26
C SER A 81 -16.38 -3.19 6.35
N ALA A 82 -16.17 -2.00 5.77
CA ALA A 82 -14.99 -1.72 4.97
C ALA A 82 -13.70 -1.86 5.80
N ASN A 83 -12.68 -2.52 5.23
CA ASN A 83 -11.40 -2.77 5.91
C ASN A 83 -10.83 -1.48 6.51
N ARG A 84 -10.51 -1.57 7.79
CA ARG A 84 -9.93 -0.48 8.57
C ARG A 84 -8.48 -0.78 8.88
N TYR A 85 -7.63 0.23 8.75
CA TYR A 85 -6.19 0.13 8.95
C TYR A 85 -5.77 1.10 10.04
N MET A 86 -4.89 0.64 10.94
CA MET A 86 -4.39 1.45 12.05
C MET A 86 -3.05 2.08 11.66
N PRO A 87 -2.86 3.39 11.87
CA PRO A 87 -1.58 4.06 11.63
C PRO A 87 -0.38 3.39 12.30
N ASP A 88 -0.57 2.90 13.52
CA ASP A 88 0.49 2.30 14.34
C ASP A 88 0.94 0.92 13.82
N ASN A 89 0.15 0.30 12.94
CA ASN A 89 0.45 -1.00 12.33
C ASN A 89 1.00 -0.85 10.90
N VAL A 90 1.37 0.36 10.48
CA VAL A 90 2.01 0.59 9.18
C VAL A 90 3.51 0.43 9.32
N ASP A 91 4.07 -0.55 8.63
CA ASP A 91 5.51 -0.78 8.55
C ASP A 91 6.12 0.06 7.43
N LEU A 92 6.56 1.28 7.77
CA LEU A 92 7.15 2.22 6.82
C LEU A 92 8.52 1.74 6.30
N GLU A 93 9.29 0.99 7.08
CA GLU A 93 10.57 0.44 6.63
C GLU A 93 10.34 -0.60 5.53
N LYS A 94 9.35 -1.48 5.72
CA LYS A 94 8.95 -2.46 4.72
C LYS A 94 8.37 -1.80 3.47
N LEU A 95 7.62 -0.71 3.62
CA LEU A 95 7.13 0.07 2.47
C LEU A 95 8.28 0.60 1.60
N LEU A 96 9.38 1.06 2.21
CA LEU A 96 10.58 1.49 1.47
C LEU A 96 11.27 0.30 0.78
N GLN A 97 11.35 -0.86 1.42
CA GLN A 97 11.88 -2.06 0.76
C GLN A 97 11.04 -2.47 -0.47
N VAL A 98 9.71 -2.35 -0.38
CA VAL A 98 8.82 -2.59 -1.53
C VAL A 98 9.10 -1.59 -2.64
N GLU A 99 9.28 -0.31 -2.33
CA GLU A 99 9.64 0.73 -3.30
C GLU A 99 10.94 0.39 -4.03
N ASP A 100 12.01 0.06 -3.31
CA ASP A 100 13.31 -0.27 -3.88
C ASP A 100 13.19 -1.44 -4.87
N ILE A 101 12.44 -2.49 -4.50
CA ILE A 101 12.21 -3.66 -5.36
C ILE A 101 11.42 -3.29 -6.62
N LEU A 102 10.40 -2.44 -6.49
CA LEU A 102 9.60 -2.01 -7.63
C LEU A 102 10.42 -1.13 -8.59
N ILE A 103 11.29 -0.26 -8.08
CA ILE A 103 12.22 0.53 -8.89
C ILE A 103 13.21 -0.39 -9.62
N GLU A 104 13.83 -1.34 -8.91
CA GLU A 104 14.74 -2.32 -9.53
C GLU A 104 14.08 -3.14 -10.64
N GLN A 105 12.78 -3.43 -10.51
CA GLN A 105 11.99 -4.17 -11.49
C GLN A 105 11.43 -3.28 -12.61
N LEU A 106 11.73 -1.97 -12.60
CA LEU A 106 11.21 -0.98 -13.56
C LEU A 106 9.69 -0.83 -13.53
N GLU A 107 9.07 -1.12 -12.38
CA GLU A 107 7.64 -0.93 -12.12
C GLU A 107 7.32 0.49 -11.63
N LEU A 108 8.33 1.19 -11.10
CA LEU A 108 8.27 2.58 -10.66
C LEU A 108 9.44 3.37 -11.25
N GLU A 109 9.19 4.64 -11.56
CA GLU A 109 10.26 5.59 -11.82
C GLU A 109 10.91 6.03 -10.50
N GLU A 110 12.23 6.11 -10.45
CA GLU A 110 12.96 6.62 -9.30
C GLU A 110 12.73 8.13 -9.15
N PHE A 111 11.93 8.53 -8.17
CA PHE A 111 11.78 9.93 -7.77
C PHE A 111 12.66 10.22 -6.55
N ASN A 112 13.79 10.89 -6.80
CA ASN A 112 14.82 11.41 -5.87
C ASN A 112 16.14 10.62 -5.84
N LYS A 113 17.17 11.25 -6.42
CA LYS A 113 18.52 11.30 -5.84
C LYS A 113 18.63 12.53 -4.94
#